data_AF-A0A8S0V6B5-F1
#
_entry.id   AF-A0A8S0V6B5-F1
#
_cell.length_a   1.000
_cell.length_b   1.000
_cell.length_c   1.000
_cell.angle_alpha   90.00
_cell.angle_beta   90.00
_cell.angle_gamma   90.00
#
_symmetry.space_group_name_H-M   'P 1'
#
loop_
_entity.id
_entity.type
_entity.pdbx_description
1 polymer ?
#
loop_
_entity_poly.entity_id
_entity_poly.type
_entity_poly.pdbx_seq_one_letter_code
_entity_poly.pdbx_strand_id
1 'polypeptide(L)'
;MAHGEGFEHGDKRVIPHLSAKEKAMCTPGASSEHKELTSHVQPQRGVSDLKGQIVRLLKLSGGSLSLFKLPRAYHKMYGRSLRVSEYGVSKLSKLLGWMDDVIIIEGKDRDEFVYLRSSRRKGTKARSSR
;
A
#
# COMPACT_ATOMS: atom_id res chain seq x y z
N MET A 1 57.77 4.72 39.58
CA MET A 1 56.29 4.80 39.65
C MET A 1 55.75 3.83 38.61
N ALA A 2 55.28 2.69 39.10
CA ALA A 2 54.66 1.62 38.34
C ALA A 2 53.13 1.75 38.46
N HIS A 3 52.40 1.31 37.43
CA HIS A 3 51.04 0.72 37.39
C HIS A 3 50.81 0.49 35.87
N GLY A 4 50.79 -0.73 35.29
CA GLY A 4 50.12 -1.96 35.72
C GLY A 4 48.60 -1.78 35.56
N GLU A 5 47.80 -2.59 34.88
CA GLU A 5 47.92 -3.95 34.34
C GLU A 5 46.74 -4.24 33.39
N GLY A 6 46.87 -5.26 32.53
CA GLY A 6 45.84 -6.27 32.20
C GLY A 6 44.56 -5.86 31.45
N PHE A 7 43.91 -6.71 30.67
CA PHE A 7 44.07 -8.15 30.53
C PHE A 7 43.35 -8.57 29.24
N GLU A 8 44.08 -9.28 28.38
CA GLU A 8 43.49 -10.05 27.28
C GLU A 8 42.77 -11.27 27.86
N HIS A 9 41.51 -11.48 27.47
CA HIS A 9 40.85 -12.77 27.63
C HIS A 9 40.36 -13.22 26.27
N GLY A 10 41.04 -14.24 25.75
CA GLY A 10 40.67 -14.93 24.53
C GLY A 10 39.56 -15.94 24.75
N ASP A 11 38.69 -16.04 23.76
CA ASP A 11 37.83 -17.20 23.59
C ASP A 11 37.93 -17.75 22.15
N LYS A 12 38.98 -18.56 21.93
CA LYS A 12 38.89 -19.96 21.46
C LYS A 12 37.52 -20.37 20.89
N ARG A 13 37.43 -20.57 19.57
CA ARG A 13 37.32 -21.91 18.96
C ARG A 13 36.86 -21.82 17.51
N VAL A 14 37.75 -22.32 16.67
CA VAL A 14 37.45 -22.96 15.39
C VAL A 14 36.31 -23.97 15.58
N ILE A 15 35.28 -23.89 14.75
CA ILE A 15 34.53 -25.07 14.33
C ILE A 15 34.57 -25.08 12.79
N PRO A 16 35.18 -26.10 12.17
CA PRO A 16 35.22 -26.27 10.73
C PRO A 16 33.96 -27.01 10.26
N HIS A 17 33.84 -27.18 8.94
CA HIS A 17 32.87 -28.01 8.18
C HIS A 17 31.68 -27.23 7.58
N LEU A 18 31.18 -27.50 6.37
CA LEU A 18 31.33 -28.63 5.45
C LEU A 18 31.34 -28.08 3.99
N SER A 19 32.19 -28.67 3.16
CA SER A 19 31.84 -29.31 1.87
C SER A 19 31.06 -28.56 0.79
N ALA A 20 31.82 -28.16 -0.24
CA ALA A 20 31.69 -28.55 -1.66
C ALA A 20 30.43 -28.21 -2.49
N LYS A 21 30.70 -28.07 -3.81
CA LYS A 21 29.81 -27.90 -4.97
C LYS A 21 29.32 -26.46 -5.17
N GLU A 22 29.32 -25.87 -6.35
CA GLU A 22 29.50 -26.36 -7.71
C GLU A 22 29.76 -25.18 -8.67
N LYS A 23 30.23 -25.53 -9.86
CA LYS A 23 30.47 -24.78 -11.10
C LYS A 23 29.56 -23.58 -11.42
N ALA A 24 30.14 -22.55 -12.03
CA ALA A 24 29.83 -22.00 -13.38
C ALA A 24 30.55 -20.64 -13.52
N MET A 25 31.58 -20.48 -14.36
CA MET A 25 31.56 -20.23 -15.81
C MET A 25 30.72 -19.00 -16.25
N CYS A 26 31.44 -18.06 -16.86
CA CYS A 26 31.05 -17.05 -17.86
C CYS A 26 29.97 -16.00 -17.55
N THR A 27 30.46 -14.76 -17.54
CA THR A 27 29.80 -13.54 -18.02
C THR A 27 29.07 -13.80 -19.35
N PRO A 28 27.90 -13.20 -19.59
CA PRO A 28 27.90 -11.86 -20.22
C PRO A 28 26.67 -10.99 -19.90
N GLY A 29 26.72 -9.72 -20.33
CA GLY A 29 25.52 -9.04 -20.82
C GLY A 29 25.10 -7.82 -20.02
N ALA A 30 25.40 -6.66 -20.61
CA ALA A 30 24.72 -5.42 -20.30
C ALA A 30 23.19 -5.61 -20.35
N SER A 31 22.48 -5.20 -19.30
CA SER A 31 21.11 -4.72 -19.43
C SER A 31 20.76 -3.87 -18.22
N SER A 32 20.56 -2.59 -18.49
CA SER A 32 19.50 -1.74 -17.94
C SER A 32 19.20 -1.85 -16.44
N GLU A 33 19.43 -0.73 -15.74
CA GLU A 33 18.78 -0.38 -14.49
C GLU A 33 17.27 -0.70 -14.54
N HIS A 34 16.91 -1.88 -14.06
CA HIS A 34 15.55 -2.21 -13.71
C HIS A 34 15.41 -1.97 -12.21
N LYS A 35 14.60 -0.98 -11.89
CA LYS A 35 14.14 -0.66 -10.54
C LYS A 35 13.23 -1.78 -10.09
N GLU A 36 13.78 -2.88 -9.59
CA GLU A 36 12.98 -3.95 -9.00
C GLU A 36 13.56 -4.37 -7.66
N LEU A 37 13.09 -3.72 -6.60
CA LEU A 37 12.80 -4.40 -5.36
C LEU A 37 11.35 -4.09 -4.96
N THR A 38 10.41 -4.53 -5.80
CA THR A 38 9.08 -4.91 -5.33
C THR A 38 9.23 -6.23 -4.58
N SER A 39 9.62 -6.13 -3.30
CA SER A 39 9.55 -7.25 -2.36
C SER A 39 8.12 -7.76 -2.32
N HIS A 40 7.93 -8.91 -2.92
CA HIS A 40 6.76 -9.76 -2.78
C HIS A 40 6.60 -10.14 -1.30
N VAL A 41 5.60 -9.57 -0.62
CA VAL A 41 4.82 -10.33 0.37
C VAL A 41 3.44 -9.70 0.55
N GLN A 42 2.43 -10.56 0.40
CA GLN A 42 0.99 -10.33 0.52
C GLN A 42 0.25 -9.97 -0.77
N PRO A 43 -0.75 -10.80 -1.18
CA PRO A 43 -1.66 -10.41 -2.25
C PRO A 43 -2.34 -9.10 -1.85
N GLN A 44 -2.77 -8.35 -2.86
CA GLN A 44 -3.50 -7.07 -2.82
C GLN A 44 -4.83 -7.13 -2.00
N ARG A 45 -4.74 -7.58 -0.74
CA ARG A 45 -5.83 -7.95 0.14
C ARG A 45 -6.23 -6.71 0.89
N GLY A 46 -6.98 -5.84 0.23
CA GLY A 46 -7.56 -4.68 0.88
C GLY A 46 -8.00 -3.57 -0.04
N VAL A 47 -7.50 -3.49 -1.28
CA VAL A 47 -7.89 -2.40 -2.18
C VAL A 47 -9.39 -2.47 -2.51
N SER A 48 -9.91 -3.66 -2.82
CA SER A 48 -11.35 -3.86 -3.09
C SER A 48 -12.23 -3.62 -1.86
N ASP A 49 -11.75 -3.98 -0.67
CA ASP A 49 -12.48 -3.76 0.58
C ASP A 49 -12.49 -2.27 0.93
N LEU A 50 -11.32 -1.62 0.85
CA LEU A 50 -11.17 -0.18 1.00
C LEU A 50 -12.05 0.57 0.00
N LYS A 51 -12.14 0.14 -1.26
CA LYS A 51 -13.07 0.69 -2.26
C LYS A 51 -14.50 0.70 -1.76
N GLY A 52 -15.00 -0.43 -1.26
CA GLY A 52 -16.33 -0.53 -0.67
C GLY A 52 -16.51 0.44 0.51
N GLN A 53 -15.49 0.52 1.36
CA GLN A 53 -15.51 1.41 2.53
C GLN A 53 -15.52 2.90 2.15
N ILE A 54 -14.72 3.32 1.16
CA ILE A 54 -14.70 4.68 0.62
C ILE A 54 -16.02 5.01 -0.05
N VAL A 55 -16.55 4.11 -0.88
CA VAL A 55 -17.87 4.29 -1.52
C VAL A 55 -18.95 4.50 -0.47
N ARG A 56 -18.95 3.71 0.62
CA ARG A 56 -19.92 3.85 1.70
C ARG A 56 -19.75 5.17 2.45
N LEU A 57 -18.51 5.59 2.70
CA LEU A 57 -18.20 6.87 3.33
C LEU A 57 -18.70 8.05 2.49
N LEU A 58 -18.44 8.02 1.18
CA LEU A 58 -18.91 9.05 0.25
C LEU A 58 -20.45 9.10 0.20
N LYS A 59 -21.12 7.93 0.14
CA LYS A 59 -22.59 7.87 0.19
C LYS A 59 -23.17 8.53 1.45
N LEU A 60 -22.52 8.35 2.60
CA LEU A 60 -22.95 8.95 3.86
C LEU A 60 -22.64 10.45 3.92
N SER A 61 -21.61 10.92 3.21
CA SER A 61 -21.21 12.33 3.17
C SER A 61 -21.94 13.16 2.09
N GLY A 62 -22.91 12.59 1.38
CA GLY A 62 -23.67 13.29 0.32
C GLY A 62 -23.13 13.09 -1.10
N GLY A 63 -22.23 12.11 -1.30
CA GLY A 63 -21.70 11.73 -2.61
C GLY A 63 -20.35 12.33 -2.95
N SER A 64 -19.81 13.24 -2.14
CA SER A 64 -18.45 13.79 -2.30
C SER A 64 -17.79 14.05 -0.95
N LEU A 65 -16.46 14.07 -0.93
CA LEU A 65 -15.67 14.32 0.27
C LEU A 65 -14.29 14.86 -0.09
N SER A 66 -13.83 15.89 0.63
CA SER A 66 -12.48 16.43 0.45
C SER A 66 -11.42 15.40 0.83
N LEU A 67 -10.35 15.30 0.05
CA LEU A 67 -9.28 14.33 0.26
C LEU A 67 -8.57 14.53 1.60
N PHE A 68 -8.46 15.77 2.09
CA PHE A 68 -7.97 16.09 3.43
C PHE A 68 -8.91 15.63 4.55
N LYS A 69 -10.23 15.65 4.31
CA LYS A 69 -11.22 15.18 5.28
C LYS A 69 -11.41 13.67 5.23
N LEU A 70 -11.05 13.04 4.13
CA LEU A 70 -11.26 11.62 3.91
C LEU A 70 -10.59 10.73 5.00
N PRO A 71 -9.30 10.90 5.36
CA PRO A 71 -8.71 10.13 6.45
C PRO A 71 -9.40 10.35 7.80
N ARG A 72 -9.77 11.61 8.12
CA ARG A 72 -10.45 11.95 9.38
C ARG A 72 -11.86 11.34 9.44
N ALA A 73 -12.61 11.45 8.36
CA ALA A 73 -13.96 10.91 8.25
C ALA A 73 -13.96 9.37 8.26
N TYR A 74 -13.00 8.76 7.56
CA TYR A 74 -12.79 7.31 7.57
C TYR A 74 -12.43 6.80 8.97
N HIS A 75 -11.51 7.46 9.68
CA HIS A 75 -11.15 7.10 11.05
C HIS A 75 -12.33 7.24 12.01
N LYS A 76 -13.13 8.31 11.89
CA LYS A 76 -14.33 8.49 12.71
C LYS A 76 -15.39 7.41 12.48
N MET A 77 -15.49 6.90 11.26
CA MET A 77 -16.52 5.93 10.88
C MET A 77 -16.12 4.47 11.13
N TYR A 78 -14.86 4.13 10.87
CA TYR A 78 -14.34 2.75 10.96
C TYR A 78 -13.41 2.52 12.14
N GLY A 79 -13.04 3.56 12.89
CA GLY A 79 -12.07 3.48 13.98
C GLY A 79 -10.65 3.13 13.53
N ARG A 80 -10.35 3.24 12.22
CA ARG A 80 -9.08 2.84 11.62
C ARG A 80 -8.50 4.01 10.85
N SER A 81 -7.22 4.29 11.05
CA SER A 81 -6.52 5.30 10.24
C SER A 81 -6.26 4.75 8.85
N LEU A 82 -6.57 5.54 7.82
CA LEU A 82 -6.29 5.18 6.44
C LEU A 82 -4.78 5.29 6.18
N ARG A 83 -4.05 4.17 6.31
CA ARG A 83 -2.60 4.12 6.11
C ARG A 83 -2.27 3.84 4.64
N VAL A 84 -1.92 4.88 3.89
CA VAL A 84 -1.50 4.75 2.47
C VAL A 84 -0.25 3.88 2.31
N SER A 85 0.65 3.90 3.29
CA SER A 85 1.88 3.10 3.30
C SER A 85 1.62 1.59 3.30
N GLU A 86 0.49 1.13 3.88
CA GLU A 86 0.14 -0.29 3.87
C GLU A 86 -0.29 -0.78 2.48
N TYR A 87 -0.62 0.16 1.57
CA TYR A 87 -0.97 -0.12 0.19
C TYR A 87 0.20 0.13 -0.79
N GLY A 88 1.41 0.41 -0.28
CA GLY A 88 2.58 0.68 -1.11
C GLY A 88 2.54 2.02 -1.86
N VAL A 89 1.70 2.96 -1.43
CA VAL A 89 1.59 4.30 -2.02
C VAL A 89 1.84 5.39 -0.99
N SER A 90 2.49 6.48 -1.41
CA SER A 90 2.81 7.60 -0.51
C SER A 90 1.71 8.66 -0.45
N LYS A 91 0.77 8.63 -1.41
CA LYS A 91 -0.27 9.65 -1.60
C LYS A 91 -1.65 9.02 -1.56
N LEU A 92 -2.56 9.64 -0.81
CA LEU A 92 -3.94 9.19 -0.70
C LEU A 92 -4.67 9.28 -2.05
N SER A 93 -4.46 10.34 -2.83
CA SER A 93 -5.01 10.43 -4.18
C SER A 93 -4.54 9.31 -5.11
N LYS A 94 -3.29 8.87 -4.97
CA LYS A 94 -2.79 7.72 -5.73
C LYS A 94 -3.51 6.42 -5.35
N LEU A 95 -3.80 6.23 -4.06
CA LEU A 95 -4.58 5.09 -3.57
C LEU A 95 -6.01 5.10 -4.10
N LEU A 96 -6.67 6.25 -4.02
CA LEU A 96 -8.03 6.44 -4.54
C LEU A 96 -8.06 6.31 -6.06
N GLY A 97 -6.98 6.68 -6.76
CA GLY A 97 -6.85 6.54 -8.21
C GLY A 97 -6.91 5.09 -8.68
N TRP A 98 -6.62 4.10 -7.81
CA TRP A 98 -6.81 2.69 -8.13
C TRP A 98 -8.30 2.29 -8.18
N MET A 99 -9.18 3.16 -7.70
CA MET A 99 -10.62 2.93 -7.58
C MET A 99 -11.44 3.89 -8.44
N ASP A 100 -10.79 4.58 -9.41
CA ASP A 100 -11.43 5.57 -10.31
C ASP A 100 -12.58 4.98 -11.17
N ASP A 101 -12.67 3.65 -11.20
CA ASP A 101 -13.84 2.92 -11.71
C ASP A 101 -15.16 3.31 -10.99
N VAL A 102 -15.13 3.58 -9.68
CA VAL A 102 -16.33 3.89 -8.88
C VAL A 102 -16.30 5.24 -8.17
N ILE A 103 -15.16 5.90 -8.15
CA ILE A 103 -14.98 7.24 -7.61
C ILE A 103 -14.31 8.12 -8.65
N ILE A 104 -14.40 9.42 -8.51
CA ILE A 104 -13.74 10.39 -9.38
C ILE A 104 -12.95 11.30 -8.45
N ILE A 105 -11.68 11.54 -8.76
CA ILE A 105 -10.87 12.51 -8.02
C ILE A 105 -10.76 13.76 -8.88
N GLU A 106 -11.16 14.88 -8.34
CA GLU A 106 -11.22 16.17 -9.03
C GLU A 106 -10.57 17.25 -8.14
N GLY A 107 -9.95 18.24 -8.77
CA GLY A 107 -9.23 19.31 -8.08
C GLY A 107 -7.72 19.08 -7.95
N LYS A 108 -7.04 20.00 -7.26
CA LYS A 108 -5.58 20.04 -7.18
C LYS A 108 -5.13 20.44 -5.78
N ASP A 109 -4.15 19.70 -5.26
CA ASP A 109 -3.46 20.02 -4.00
C ASP A 109 -4.44 20.07 -2.82
N ARG A 110 -4.82 21.27 -2.37
CA ARG A 110 -5.69 21.52 -1.20
C ARG A 110 -7.17 21.40 -1.52
N ASP A 111 -7.51 21.60 -2.79
CA ASP A 111 -8.86 21.53 -3.33
C ASP A 111 -9.12 20.17 -3.97
N GLU A 112 -8.39 19.13 -3.58
CA GLU A 112 -8.61 17.77 -4.06
C GLU A 112 -9.86 17.18 -3.37
N PHE A 113 -10.81 16.72 -4.18
CA PHE A 113 -12.07 16.14 -3.75
C PHE A 113 -12.30 14.78 -4.41
N VAL A 114 -12.88 13.88 -3.64
CA VAL A 114 -13.32 12.57 -4.11
C VAL A 114 -14.82 12.60 -4.26
N TYR A 115 -15.31 12.22 -5.43
CA TYR A 115 -16.71 12.12 -5.78
C TYR A 115 -17.06 10.66 -5.99
N LEU A 116 -18.25 10.27 -5.57
CA LEU A 116 -18.78 8.95 -5.91
C LEU A 116 -19.23 8.98 -7.36
N ARG A 117 -18.69 8.10 -8.19
CA ARG A 117 -19.21 7.85 -9.53
C ARG A 117 -20.55 7.15 -9.33
N SER A 118 -21.63 7.92 -9.39
CA SER A 118 -22.98 7.41 -9.25
C SER A 118 -23.25 6.46 -10.43
N SER A 119 -22.97 5.17 -10.25
CA SER A 119 -23.39 4.15 -11.18
C SER A 119 -24.91 4.17 -11.13
N ARG A 120 -25.49 4.81 -12.15
CA ARG A 120 -26.92 4.96 -12.38
C ARG A 120 -27.59 3.72 -11.83
N ARG A 121 -28.40 3.87 -10.77
CA ARG A 121 -29.31 2.81 -10.34
C ARG A 121 -29.98 2.35 -11.62
N LYS A 122 -29.64 1.15 -12.10
CA LYS A 122 -30.41 0.53 -13.16
C LYS A 122 -31.74 0.23 -12.49
N GLY A 123 -32.63 1.22 -12.52
CA GLY A 123 -34.02 1.04 -12.22
C GLY A 123 -34.50 0.04 -13.24
N THR A 124 -34.54 -1.23 -12.87
CA THR A 124 -35.29 -2.24 -13.58
C THR A 124 -36.75 -1.86 -13.42
N LYS A 125 -37.20 -0.93 -14.27
CA LYS A 125 -38.60 -0.75 -14.58
C LYS A 125 -38.96 -1.86 -15.54
N ALA A 126 -39.33 -3.01 -15.01
CA ALA A 126 -39.99 -4.08 -15.74
C ALA A 126 -40.59 -5.01 -14.69
N ARG A 127 -41.88 -5.34 -14.69
CA ARG A 127 -42.98 -5.01 -15.58
C ARG A 127 -44.22 -5.42 -14.79
N SER A 128 -45.04 -4.45 -14.40
CA SER A 128 -46.43 -4.75 -14.08
C SER A 128 -47.05 -5.31 -15.36
N SER A 129 -47.51 -6.56 -15.32
CA SER A 129 -48.37 -7.12 -16.35
C SER A 129 -49.37 -8.01 -15.64
N ARG A 130 -50.55 -7.39 -15.45
CA ARG A 130 -51.92 -7.90 -15.47
C ARG A 130 -52.15 -9.35 -15.08
#